data_AF-A0A1F9L130-F1
#
_entry.id   AF-A0A1F9L130-F1
#
_cell.length_a   1.000
_cell.length_b   1.000
_cell.length_c   1.000
_cell.angle_alpha   90.00
_cell.angle_beta   90.00
_cell.angle_gamma   90.00
#
_symmetry.space_group_name_H-M   'P 1'
#
loop_
_entity.id
_entity.type
_entity.pdbx_description
1 polymer ?
#
loop_
_entity_poly.entity_id
_entity_poly.type
_entity_poly.pdbx_seq_one_letter_code
_entity_poly.pdbx_strand_id
1 'polypeptide(L)'
;MKIRRRDFLKGVAASGLLLAAEQTPAQAKRARKDLPPNAVGILYDSTLCIGCKVCEHGCKETNNMPMEHANPKERMWDNPQDLSAKTLNIVKRYGVAGEKDSVEGFAFIKRHCMHCIDPACVSACPVSALVKNPENGVVTYNKKACIGCRYCQVACPYNIPKFQWDSPFPEITKCQLCSHLLAKGGISACCAVCPTGASLFGPVEKLRLEAKRRLAMEPGEYYDFPVANIESTEVQQHRVGGYVKHVYGERELGGSQVLYLAGVPFANLGLPDLPEDSYVALADGIQYAIYKGMVYPLVVLGGLIYIIRNREEKKE
;
A
#
# COMPACT_ATOMS: atom_id res chain seq x y z
N MET A 1 47.66 26.36 -8.06
CA MET A 1 47.75 24.88 -8.14
C MET A 1 46.40 24.27 -8.57
N LYS A 2 46.32 23.53 -9.70
CA LYS A 2 45.08 22.86 -10.17
C LYS A 2 44.78 21.67 -9.26
N ILE A 3 43.76 21.76 -8.40
CA ILE A 3 43.25 20.60 -7.66
C ILE A 3 42.68 19.63 -8.69
N ARG A 4 43.23 18.41 -8.73
CA ARG A 4 42.68 17.33 -9.57
C ARG A 4 41.32 16.95 -9.01
N ARG A 5 40.36 16.63 -9.87
CA ARG A 5 38.99 16.21 -9.50
C ARG A 5 38.99 15.15 -8.38
N ARG A 6 39.96 14.23 -8.42
CA ARG A 6 40.21 13.20 -7.39
C ARG A 6 40.54 13.77 -6.01
N ASP A 7 41.36 14.80 -5.93
CA ASP A 7 41.82 15.38 -4.67
C ASP A 7 40.72 16.25 -4.03
N PHE A 8 39.86 16.87 -4.85
CA PHE A 8 38.62 17.53 -4.40
C PHE A 8 37.62 16.51 -3.85
N LEU A 9 37.36 15.42 -4.58
CA LEU A 9 36.45 14.36 -4.13
C LEU A 9 36.95 13.68 -2.86
N LYS A 10 38.26 13.51 -2.68
CA LYS A 10 38.85 13.01 -1.42
C LYS A 10 38.63 13.97 -0.25
N GLY A 11 38.77 15.28 -0.48
CA GLY A 11 38.50 16.30 0.54
C GLY A 11 37.03 16.32 0.98
N VAL A 12 36.09 16.25 0.02
CA VAL A 12 34.64 16.18 0.29
C VAL A 12 34.25 14.86 0.97
N ALA A 13 34.83 13.74 0.55
CA ALA A 13 34.58 12.44 1.18
C ALA A 13 35.08 12.42 2.64
N ALA A 14 36.25 12.99 2.91
CA ALA A 14 36.82 13.06 4.26
C ALA A 14 35.98 13.93 5.22
N SER A 15 35.44 15.06 4.75
CA SER A 15 34.56 15.92 5.57
C SER A 15 33.14 15.35 5.72
N GLY A 16 32.61 14.63 4.73
CA GLY A 16 31.34 13.91 4.86
C GLY A 16 31.40 12.72 5.83
N LEU A 17 32.52 11.99 5.87
CA LEU A 17 32.72 10.84 6.75
C LEU A 17 32.85 11.21 8.24
N LEU A 18 33.46 12.36 8.56
CA LEU A 18 33.66 12.79 9.95
C LEU A 18 32.36 13.24 10.64
N LEU A 19 31.36 13.71 9.90
CA LEU A 19 30.06 14.13 10.46
C LEU A 19 29.02 13.01 10.47
N ALA A 20 29.18 11.98 9.63
CA ALA A 20 28.32 10.81 9.63
C ALA A 20 28.64 9.83 10.79
N ALA A 21 29.82 9.94 11.40
CA ALA A 21 30.28 9.03 12.43
C ALA A 21 29.47 9.08 13.74
N GLU A 22 28.76 10.18 14.03
CA GLU A 22 27.93 10.32 15.23
C GLU A 22 26.46 9.90 15.03
N GLN A 23 25.98 9.76 13.79
CA GLN A 23 24.59 9.35 13.54
C GLN A 23 24.53 7.85 13.28
N THR A 24 24.33 7.08 14.35
CA THR A 24 23.99 5.66 14.18
C THR A 24 22.72 5.53 13.33
N PRO A 25 22.66 4.61 12.33
CA PRO A 25 21.48 4.40 11.49
C PRO A 25 20.20 4.15 12.29
N ALA A 26 20.33 3.61 13.50
CA ALA A 26 19.23 3.32 14.41
C ALA A 26 18.49 4.57 14.92
N GLN A 27 19.13 5.75 14.96
CA GLN A 27 18.51 6.99 15.41
C GLN A 27 17.83 7.80 14.29
N ALA A 28 18.03 7.41 13.03
CA ALA A 28 17.47 8.11 11.87
C ALA A 28 16.14 7.52 11.38
N LYS A 29 15.47 6.65 12.13
CA LYS A 29 14.17 6.09 11.72
C LYS A 29 13.04 6.73 12.54
N ARG A 30 12.03 7.28 11.85
CA ARG A 30 10.83 7.77 12.53
C ARG A 30 10.07 6.60 13.17
N ALA A 31 9.51 6.82 14.36
CA ALA A 31 8.63 5.85 15.00
C ALA A 31 7.47 5.41 14.07
N ARG A 32 7.05 4.15 14.23
CA ARG A 32 5.88 3.60 13.52
C ARG A 32 4.66 4.46 13.86
N LYS A 33 3.87 4.83 12.84
CA LYS A 33 2.58 5.48 13.06
C LYS A 33 1.57 4.46 13.56
N ASP A 34 0.77 4.85 14.53
CA ASP A 34 -0.35 4.04 15.00
C ASP A 34 -1.55 4.15 14.05
N LEU A 35 -2.43 3.15 14.12
CA LEU A 35 -3.72 3.21 13.46
C LEU A 35 -4.61 4.26 14.12
N PRO A 36 -5.41 5.01 13.34
CA PRO A 36 -6.49 5.81 13.87
C PRO A 36 -7.45 4.99 14.76
N PRO A 37 -8.05 5.60 15.78
CA PRO A 37 -8.89 4.89 16.76
C PRO A 37 -10.10 4.20 16.12
N ASN A 38 -10.69 4.81 15.09
CA ASN A 38 -11.86 4.29 14.37
C ASN A 38 -11.45 3.73 12.99
N ALA A 39 -10.22 3.22 12.86
CA ALA A 39 -9.73 2.70 11.60
C ALA A 39 -10.58 1.52 11.12
N VAL A 40 -11.08 1.63 9.89
CA VAL A 40 -11.87 0.58 9.22
C VAL A 40 -11.11 -0.01 8.04
N GLY A 41 -11.37 -1.26 7.71
CA GLY A 41 -10.53 -2.00 6.78
C GLY A 41 -11.27 -3.11 6.06
N ILE A 42 -10.49 -3.94 5.37
CA ILE A 42 -10.97 -5.17 4.72
C ILE A 42 -10.05 -6.32 5.09
N LEU A 43 -10.62 -7.44 5.53
CA LEU A 43 -9.95 -8.73 5.56
C LEU A 43 -10.34 -9.49 4.30
N TYR A 44 -9.36 -9.83 3.47
CA TYR A 44 -9.54 -10.71 2.33
C TYR A 44 -9.02 -12.11 2.64
N ASP A 45 -9.76 -13.13 2.25
CA ASP A 45 -9.39 -14.53 2.42
C ASP A 45 -9.44 -15.27 1.08
N SER A 46 -8.28 -15.72 0.58
CA SER A 46 -8.19 -16.43 -0.70
C SER A 46 -8.93 -17.77 -0.67
N THR A 47 -8.96 -18.43 0.48
CA THR A 47 -9.55 -19.77 0.64
C THR A 47 -11.06 -19.74 0.46
N LEU A 48 -11.68 -18.62 0.82
CA LEU A 48 -13.10 -18.33 0.61
C LEU A 48 -13.42 -17.75 -0.77
N CYS A 49 -12.45 -17.16 -1.47
CA CYS A 49 -12.71 -16.47 -2.72
C CYS A 49 -12.97 -17.47 -3.85
N ILE A 50 -14.11 -17.36 -4.51
CA ILE A 50 -14.49 -18.24 -5.64
C ILE A 50 -14.28 -17.59 -7.02
N GLY A 51 -13.62 -16.43 -7.07
CA GLY A 51 -13.34 -15.78 -8.35
C GLY A 51 -14.58 -15.21 -9.08
N CYS A 52 -15.71 -15.01 -8.39
CA CYS A 52 -16.97 -14.61 -9.02
C CYS A 52 -16.98 -13.18 -9.61
N LYS A 53 -15.98 -12.34 -9.29
CA LYS A 53 -15.84 -10.94 -9.75
C LYS A 53 -16.99 -9.98 -9.40
N VAL A 54 -17.95 -10.41 -8.57
CA VAL A 54 -19.06 -9.55 -8.12
C VAL A 54 -18.55 -8.31 -7.38
N CYS A 55 -17.42 -8.42 -6.67
CA CYS A 55 -16.77 -7.29 -6.01
C CYS A 55 -16.23 -6.22 -6.98
N GLU A 56 -15.88 -6.60 -8.21
CA GLU A 56 -15.49 -5.66 -9.27
C GLU A 56 -16.72 -4.91 -9.76
N HIS A 57 -17.80 -5.64 -10.04
CA HIS A 57 -19.07 -5.09 -10.51
C HIS A 57 -19.67 -4.11 -9.50
N GLY A 58 -19.85 -4.52 -8.23
CA GLY A 58 -20.42 -3.64 -7.20
C GLY A 58 -19.58 -2.40 -6.92
N CYS A 59 -18.26 -2.48 -7.10
CA CYS A 59 -17.38 -1.31 -7.03
C CYS A 59 -17.58 -0.37 -8.22
N LYS A 60 -17.71 -0.90 -9.44
CA LYS A 60 -17.95 -0.07 -10.62
C LYS A 60 -19.32 0.61 -10.54
N GLU A 61 -20.36 -0.14 -10.19
CA GLU A 61 -21.72 0.39 -10.02
C GLU A 61 -21.75 1.54 -9.01
N THR A 62 -21.22 1.30 -7.80
CA THR A 62 -21.22 2.31 -6.72
C THR A 62 -20.41 3.57 -7.09
N ASN A 63 -19.32 3.41 -7.86
CA ASN A 63 -18.47 4.53 -8.26
C ASN A 63 -18.83 5.10 -9.65
N ASN A 64 -19.94 4.66 -10.26
CA ASN A 64 -20.35 5.04 -11.62
C ASN A 64 -19.23 4.88 -12.67
N MET A 65 -18.51 3.77 -12.61
CA MET A 65 -17.38 3.51 -13.50
C MET A 65 -17.78 2.64 -14.69
N PRO A 66 -17.25 2.92 -15.89
CA PRO A 66 -17.55 2.13 -17.07
C PRO A 66 -16.96 0.72 -16.95
N MET A 67 -17.59 -0.24 -17.62
CA MET A 67 -17.01 -1.56 -17.84
C MET A 67 -15.77 -1.43 -18.74
N GLU A 68 -14.75 -2.20 -18.43
CA GLU A 68 -13.48 -2.19 -19.16
C GLU A 68 -13.20 -3.59 -19.69
N HIS A 69 -12.78 -3.64 -20.95
CA HIS A 69 -12.39 -4.88 -21.62
C HIS A 69 -11.00 -4.72 -22.21
N ALA A 70 -10.03 -5.53 -21.77
CA ALA A 70 -8.65 -5.48 -22.21
C ALA A 70 -8.51 -5.77 -23.72
N ASN A 71 -9.26 -6.75 -24.22
CA ASN A 71 -9.40 -7.01 -25.65
C ASN A 71 -10.87 -7.36 -25.95
N PRO A 72 -11.62 -6.54 -26.71
CA PRO A 72 -13.01 -6.83 -27.06
C PRO A 72 -13.18 -8.15 -27.82
N LYS A 73 -12.12 -8.65 -28.47
CA LYS A 73 -12.13 -9.89 -29.25
C LYS A 73 -11.82 -11.14 -28.42
N GLU A 74 -11.27 -10.98 -27.22
CA GLU A 74 -10.87 -12.11 -26.36
C GLU A 74 -11.64 -12.03 -25.04
N ARG A 75 -12.61 -12.95 -24.88
CA ARG A 75 -13.37 -13.12 -23.64
C ARG A 75 -12.53 -13.91 -22.62
N MET A 76 -11.45 -13.31 -22.15
CA MET A 76 -10.65 -13.88 -21.07
C MET A 76 -11.39 -13.75 -19.73
N TRP A 77 -11.30 -14.78 -18.89
CA TRP A 77 -11.82 -14.74 -17.52
C TRP A 77 -11.13 -13.62 -16.71
N ASP A 78 -9.82 -13.43 -16.89
CA ASP A 78 -9.00 -12.37 -16.27
C ASP A 78 -9.20 -10.97 -16.90
N ASN A 79 -10.42 -10.64 -17.32
CA ASN A 79 -10.76 -9.31 -17.84
C ASN A 79 -11.43 -8.45 -16.75
N PRO A 80 -11.06 -7.16 -16.58
CA PRO A 80 -9.85 -6.48 -17.08
C PRO A 80 -8.56 -7.14 -16.55
N GLN A 81 -7.41 -6.90 -17.20
CA GLN A 81 -6.13 -7.59 -16.88
C GLN A 81 -5.38 -6.99 -15.68
N ASP A 82 -5.59 -5.70 -15.41
CA ASP A 82 -5.02 -5.02 -14.25
C ASP A 82 -5.92 -3.89 -13.77
N LEU A 83 -5.59 -3.32 -12.61
CA LEU A 83 -6.16 -2.05 -12.18
C LEU A 83 -5.90 -0.97 -13.24
N SER A 84 -6.88 -0.11 -13.45
CA SER A 84 -6.81 0.97 -14.42
C SER A 84 -7.47 2.22 -13.85
N ALA A 85 -7.54 3.27 -14.66
CA ALA A 85 -8.27 4.46 -14.26
C ALA A 85 -9.80 4.26 -14.13
N LYS A 86 -10.30 3.14 -14.64
CA LYS A 86 -11.71 2.75 -14.69
C LYS A 86 -12.02 1.55 -13.78
N THR A 87 -11.00 0.91 -13.21
CA THR A 87 -11.11 -0.35 -12.46
C THR A 87 -10.31 -0.24 -11.15
N LEU A 88 -11.02 -0.07 -10.03
CA LEU A 88 -10.42 0.20 -8.71
C LEU A 88 -10.12 -1.03 -7.85
N ASN A 89 -10.77 -2.16 -8.17
CA ASN A 89 -10.43 -3.46 -7.64
C ASN A 89 -10.58 -4.51 -8.75
N ILE A 90 -9.83 -5.59 -8.66
CA ILE A 90 -9.80 -6.68 -9.63
C ILE A 90 -9.53 -7.99 -8.90
N VAL A 91 -10.18 -9.08 -9.32
CA VAL A 91 -9.85 -10.43 -8.94
C VAL A 91 -8.98 -11.05 -10.01
N LYS A 92 -7.77 -11.47 -9.62
CA LYS A 92 -6.83 -12.19 -10.48
C LYS A 92 -6.78 -13.65 -10.08
N ARG A 93 -6.63 -14.53 -11.06
CA ARG A 93 -6.26 -15.93 -10.83
C ARG A 93 -4.76 -16.08 -11.02
N TYR A 94 -4.11 -16.70 -10.06
CA TYR A 94 -2.71 -17.11 -10.17
C TYR A 94 -2.60 -18.62 -10.12
N GLY A 95 -1.51 -19.16 -10.67
CA GLY A 95 -1.25 -20.59 -10.76
C GLY A 95 -1.77 -21.24 -12.05
N VAL A 96 -1.71 -22.57 -12.09
CA VAL A 96 -2.10 -23.40 -13.24
C VAL A 96 -3.38 -24.18 -12.97
N ALA A 97 -3.95 -24.82 -13.98
CA ALA A 97 -5.10 -25.69 -13.78
C ALA A 97 -4.75 -26.79 -12.77
N GLY A 98 -5.62 -27.00 -11.77
CA GLY A 98 -5.37 -27.92 -10.66
C GLY A 98 -6.33 -27.68 -9.50
N GLU A 99 -5.95 -28.11 -8.31
CA GLU A 99 -6.73 -27.91 -7.08
C GLU A 99 -6.65 -26.45 -6.59
N LYS A 100 -7.78 -25.91 -6.11
CA LYS A 100 -7.82 -24.55 -5.56
C LYS A 100 -7.05 -24.49 -4.24
N ASP A 101 -6.27 -23.43 -4.04
CA ASP A 101 -5.42 -23.20 -2.87
C ASP A 101 -4.32 -24.26 -2.67
N SER A 102 -3.99 -25.03 -3.72
CA SER A 102 -2.79 -25.87 -3.75
C SER A 102 -1.60 -25.12 -4.33
N VAL A 103 -0.39 -25.39 -3.81
CA VAL A 103 0.87 -24.79 -4.31
C VAL A 103 1.09 -25.09 -5.79
N GLU A 104 0.67 -26.28 -6.24
CA GLU A 104 0.76 -26.72 -7.64
C GLU A 104 -0.49 -26.38 -8.46
N GLY A 105 -1.53 -25.83 -7.83
CA GLY A 105 -2.81 -25.53 -8.46
C GLY A 105 -3.00 -24.04 -8.72
N PHE A 106 -4.18 -23.52 -8.37
CA PHE A 106 -4.52 -22.11 -8.54
C PHE A 106 -5.12 -21.48 -7.30
N ALA A 107 -5.05 -20.15 -7.21
CA ALA A 107 -5.72 -19.39 -6.18
C ALA A 107 -6.17 -18.03 -6.71
N PHE A 108 -7.17 -17.44 -6.07
CA PHE A 108 -7.67 -16.12 -6.41
C PHE A 108 -7.15 -15.08 -5.44
N ILE A 109 -6.90 -13.88 -5.96
CA ILE A 109 -6.57 -12.71 -5.14
C ILE A 109 -7.31 -11.48 -5.63
N LYS A 110 -7.88 -10.72 -4.69
CA LYS A 110 -8.49 -9.42 -4.96
C LYS A 110 -7.45 -8.31 -4.79
N ARG A 111 -6.98 -7.71 -5.88
CA ARG A 111 -6.07 -6.55 -5.85
C ARG A 111 -6.85 -5.25 -5.71
N HIS A 112 -6.51 -4.45 -4.71
CA HIS A 112 -7.05 -3.12 -4.47
C HIS A 112 -6.14 -2.33 -3.51
N CYS A 113 -6.47 -1.05 -3.26
CA CYS A 113 -5.70 -0.20 -2.35
C CYS A 113 -5.59 -0.82 -0.95
N MET A 114 -4.36 -0.90 -0.42
CA MET A 114 -4.08 -1.43 0.93
C MET A 114 -4.46 -0.45 2.06
N HIS A 115 -4.69 0.83 1.73
CA HIS A 115 -4.94 1.89 2.73
C HIS A 115 -3.88 1.88 3.85
N CYS A 116 -2.60 1.83 3.45
CA CYS A 116 -1.44 1.69 4.34
C CYS A 116 -1.47 2.67 5.51
N ILE A 117 -0.96 2.25 6.67
CA ILE A 117 -0.86 3.08 7.87
C ILE A 117 0.06 4.28 7.62
N ASP A 118 1.18 4.04 6.95
CA ASP A 118 2.13 5.07 6.52
C ASP A 118 2.24 5.11 4.97
N PRO A 119 1.27 5.73 4.29
CA PRO A 119 1.12 5.61 2.84
C PRO A 119 2.19 6.40 2.07
N ALA A 120 3.05 5.68 1.35
CA ALA A 120 4.05 6.27 0.45
C ALA A 120 3.44 7.17 -0.63
N CYS A 121 2.23 6.86 -1.11
CA CYS A 121 1.54 7.69 -2.08
C CYS A 121 1.10 9.06 -1.53
N VAL A 122 0.85 9.18 -0.23
CA VAL A 122 0.56 10.46 0.44
C VAL A 122 1.85 11.24 0.67
N SER A 123 2.89 10.59 1.21
CA SER A 123 4.21 11.21 1.44
C SER A 123 4.83 11.76 0.14
N ALA A 124 4.70 11.03 -0.96
CA ALA A 124 5.23 11.44 -2.26
C ALA A 124 4.39 12.52 -2.98
N CYS A 125 3.23 12.92 -2.47
CA CYS A 125 2.35 13.88 -3.13
C CYS A 125 2.76 15.33 -2.76
N PRO A 126 3.33 16.13 -3.68
CA PRO A 126 3.85 17.45 -3.35
C PRO A 126 2.77 18.49 -3.06
N VAL A 127 1.51 18.19 -3.42
CA VAL A 127 0.36 19.11 -3.33
C VAL A 127 -0.71 18.61 -2.37
N SER A 128 -0.42 17.57 -1.58
CA SER A 128 -1.36 16.98 -0.62
C SER A 128 -2.72 16.60 -1.22
N ALA A 129 -2.75 16.20 -2.50
CA ALA A 129 -3.95 15.72 -3.17
C ALA A 129 -4.37 14.32 -2.68
N LEU A 130 -3.47 13.56 -2.07
CA LEU A 130 -3.77 12.32 -1.36
C LEU A 130 -3.62 12.59 0.13
N VAL A 131 -4.62 12.22 0.93
CA VAL A 131 -4.61 12.44 2.38
C VAL A 131 -5.08 11.19 3.10
N LYS A 132 -4.51 10.93 4.28
CA LYS A 132 -5.00 9.89 5.18
C LYS A 132 -5.96 10.52 6.19
N ASN A 133 -7.20 10.04 6.22
CA ASN A 133 -8.19 10.53 7.17
C ASN A 133 -7.73 10.19 8.62
N PRO A 134 -7.72 11.16 9.55
CA PRO A 134 -7.21 10.96 10.91
C PRO A 134 -8.12 10.15 11.83
N GLU A 135 -9.40 9.99 11.47
CA GLU A 135 -10.39 9.24 12.28
C GLU A 135 -10.48 7.78 11.84
N ASN A 136 -10.68 7.55 10.54
CA ASN A 136 -10.94 6.23 9.97
C ASN A 136 -9.77 5.65 9.15
N GLY A 137 -8.70 6.43 8.96
CA GLY A 137 -7.48 6.01 8.27
C GLY A 137 -7.59 5.84 6.75
N VAL A 138 -8.77 6.05 6.16
CA VAL A 138 -8.96 5.90 4.73
C VAL A 138 -8.10 6.93 3.98
N VAL A 139 -7.19 6.44 3.14
CA VAL A 139 -6.49 7.28 2.17
C VAL A 139 -7.47 7.72 1.08
N THR A 140 -7.75 9.01 0.98
CA THR A 140 -8.64 9.63 -0.01
C THR A 140 -7.88 10.47 -1.04
N TYR A 141 -8.53 10.84 -2.13
CA TYR A 141 -7.99 11.65 -3.22
C TYR A 141 -8.84 12.89 -3.46
N ASN A 142 -8.21 14.06 -3.47
CA ASN A 142 -8.80 15.34 -3.81
C ASN A 142 -8.35 15.77 -5.21
N LYS A 143 -9.25 15.63 -6.18
CA LYS A 143 -8.99 16.03 -7.57
C LYS A 143 -8.68 17.51 -7.77
N LYS A 144 -9.22 18.41 -6.94
CA LYS A 144 -9.01 19.86 -7.10
C LYS A 144 -7.59 20.30 -6.76
N ALA A 145 -6.91 19.56 -5.89
CA ALA A 145 -5.52 19.82 -5.53
C ALA A 145 -4.52 19.11 -6.45
N CYS A 146 -4.97 18.12 -7.23
CA CYS A 146 -4.08 17.28 -8.01
C CYS A 146 -3.53 18.00 -9.24
N ILE A 147 -2.21 17.98 -9.39
CA ILE A 147 -1.50 18.52 -10.56
C ILE A 147 -1.11 17.44 -11.58
N GLY A 148 -1.53 16.19 -11.39
CA GLY A 148 -1.28 15.11 -12.34
C GLY A 148 0.19 14.68 -12.47
N CYS A 149 1.05 14.95 -11.48
CA CYS A 149 2.50 14.63 -11.54
C CYS A 149 2.85 13.13 -11.47
N ARG A 150 1.88 12.27 -11.12
CA ARG A 150 1.99 10.79 -11.09
C ARG A 150 3.03 10.19 -10.12
N TYR A 151 3.66 10.98 -9.26
CA TYR A 151 4.60 10.46 -8.24
C TYR A 151 3.97 9.41 -7.33
N CYS A 152 2.68 9.55 -7.03
CA CYS A 152 1.94 8.56 -6.26
C CYS A 152 1.86 7.17 -6.92
N GLN A 153 1.94 7.08 -8.26
CA GLN A 153 1.96 5.80 -8.97
C GLN A 153 3.28 5.07 -8.74
N VAL A 154 4.39 5.82 -8.87
CA VAL A 154 5.75 5.31 -8.70
C VAL A 154 6.03 4.95 -7.25
N ALA A 155 5.58 5.79 -6.32
CA ALA A 155 5.83 5.60 -4.89
C ALA A 155 5.05 4.44 -4.26
N CYS A 156 3.95 3.98 -4.88
CA CYS A 156 3.11 2.93 -4.30
C CYS A 156 3.72 1.54 -4.55
N PRO A 157 4.17 0.81 -3.52
CA PRO A 157 4.79 -0.51 -3.71
C PRO A 157 3.82 -1.57 -4.25
N TYR A 158 2.52 -1.31 -4.11
CA TYR A 158 1.44 -2.17 -4.56
C TYR A 158 0.92 -1.82 -5.97
N ASN A 159 1.47 -0.79 -6.63
CA ASN A 159 1.07 -0.30 -7.96
C ASN A 159 -0.43 0.04 -8.06
N ILE A 160 -0.96 0.77 -7.07
CA ILE A 160 -2.41 1.02 -6.94
C ILE A 160 -2.90 2.28 -7.66
N PRO A 161 -2.30 3.49 -7.49
CA PRO A 161 -2.84 4.68 -8.13
C PRO A 161 -2.71 4.58 -9.66
N LYS A 162 -3.82 4.75 -10.37
CA LYS A 162 -3.87 4.71 -11.85
C LYS A 162 -4.24 6.09 -12.39
N PHE A 163 -3.64 6.46 -13.51
CA PHE A 163 -3.78 7.77 -14.14
C PHE A 163 -4.68 7.63 -15.35
N GLN A 164 -5.60 8.58 -15.54
CA GLN A 164 -6.44 8.63 -16.73
C GLN A 164 -5.62 9.13 -17.92
N TRP A 165 -5.39 8.28 -18.91
CA TRP A 165 -4.61 8.64 -20.10
C TRP A 165 -5.46 9.22 -21.23
N ASP A 166 -6.77 8.97 -21.18
CA ASP A 166 -7.75 9.27 -22.23
C ASP A 166 -8.62 10.50 -21.93
N SER A 167 -8.23 11.33 -20.95
CA SER A 167 -8.95 12.55 -20.56
C SER A 167 -8.09 13.80 -20.80
N PRO A 168 -8.67 14.89 -21.35
CA PRO A 168 -7.99 16.19 -21.42
C PRO A 168 -7.74 16.81 -20.04
N PHE A 169 -8.53 16.41 -19.03
CA PHE A 169 -8.35 16.79 -17.63
C PHE A 169 -8.14 15.51 -16.81
N PRO A 170 -6.94 14.92 -16.85
CA PRO A 170 -6.71 13.59 -16.34
C PRO A 170 -6.63 13.56 -14.81
N GLU A 171 -7.32 12.61 -14.20
CA GLU A 171 -7.30 12.39 -12.76
C GLU A 171 -6.48 11.14 -12.38
N ILE A 172 -5.97 11.15 -11.13
CA ILE A 172 -5.53 9.92 -10.47
C ILE A 172 -6.76 9.24 -9.88
N THR A 173 -6.86 7.93 -10.04
CA THR A 173 -7.94 7.11 -9.49
C THR A 173 -7.36 5.93 -8.71
N LYS A 174 -8.08 5.52 -7.68
CA LYS A 174 -7.76 4.37 -6.83
C LYS A 174 -8.97 4.05 -5.96
N CYS A 175 -8.98 2.86 -5.36
CA CYS A 175 -9.92 2.57 -4.28
C CYS A 175 -9.80 3.62 -3.15
N GLN A 176 -10.96 4.11 -2.69
CA GLN A 176 -11.10 5.06 -1.59
C GLN A 176 -11.91 4.45 -0.43
N LEU A 177 -11.87 3.11 -0.30
CA LEU A 177 -12.63 2.33 0.68
C LEU A 177 -14.12 2.71 0.79
N CYS A 178 -14.74 3.07 -0.34
CA CYS A 178 -16.12 3.58 -0.40
C CYS A 178 -16.39 4.70 0.62
N SER A 179 -15.46 5.64 0.82
CA SER A 179 -15.59 6.75 1.79
C SER A 179 -16.92 7.50 1.73
N HIS A 180 -17.51 7.61 0.55
CA HIS A 180 -18.84 8.22 0.33
C HIS A 180 -20.01 7.38 0.90
N LEU A 181 -19.89 6.05 0.96
CA LEU A 181 -20.85 5.19 1.66
C LEU A 181 -20.60 5.19 3.16
N LEU A 182 -19.33 5.17 3.58
CA LEU A 182 -18.97 5.22 5.01
C LEU A 182 -19.52 6.48 5.68
N ALA A 183 -19.47 7.63 4.98
CA ALA A 183 -20.06 8.88 5.45
C ALA A 183 -21.58 8.82 5.68
N LYS A 184 -22.27 7.82 5.14
CA LYS A 184 -23.71 7.56 5.30
C LYS A 184 -24.00 6.38 6.25
N GLY A 185 -23.00 5.87 6.96
CA GLY A 185 -23.11 4.68 7.80
C GLY A 185 -23.13 3.35 7.05
N GLY A 186 -22.86 3.35 5.74
CA GLY A 186 -22.72 2.13 4.94
C GLY A 186 -21.35 1.47 5.08
N ILE A 187 -21.17 0.33 4.42
CA ILE A 187 -19.90 -0.41 4.35
C ILE A 187 -19.30 -0.35 2.94
N SER A 188 -18.13 -0.95 2.74
CA SER A 188 -17.55 -1.03 1.40
C SER A 188 -18.43 -1.88 0.46
N ALA A 189 -18.76 -1.35 -0.71
CA ALA A 189 -19.63 -2.02 -1.68
C ALA A 189 -19.10 -3.40 -2.10
N CYS A 190 -17.79 -3.51 -2.27
CA CYS A 190 -17.15 -4.77 -2.66
C CYS A 190 -17.23 -5.87 -1.59
N CYS A 191 -17.38 -5.51 -0.31
CA CYS A 191 -17.64 -6.45 0.78
C CYS A 191 -19.14 -6.76 0.88
N ALA A 192 -20.01 -5.76 0.74
CA ALA A 192 -21.47 -5.92 0.78
C ALA A 192 -21.99 -6.95 -0.21
N VAL A 193 -21.39 -7.02 -1.40
CA VAL A 193 -21.81 -7.94 -2.47
C VAL A 193 -21.04 -9.27 -2.49
N CYS A 194 -20.16 -9.54 -1.53
CA CYS A 194 -19.32 -10.74 -1.55
C CYS A 194 -20.13 -11.97 -1.07
N PRO A 195 -20.45 -12.93 -1.96
CA PRO A 195 -21.39 -14.02 -1.62
C PRO A 195 -20.83 -15.02 -0.60
N THR A 196 -19.49 -15.19 -0.57
CA THR A 196 -18.80 -16.15 0.30
C THR A 196 -18.15 -15.50 1.52
N GLY A 197 -18.32 -14.19 1.71
CA GLY A 197 -17.62 -13.42 2.75
C GLY A 197 -16.09 -13.47 2.67
N ALA A 198 -15.53 -13.80 1.50
CA ALA A 198 -14.09 -13.71 1.23
C ALA A 198 -13.53 -12.28 1.37
N SER A 199 -14.36 -11.25 1.29
CA SER A 199 -14.01 -9.86 1.63
C SER A 199 -14.90 -9.39 2.77
N LEU A 200 -14.31 -9.19 3.95
CA LEU A 200 -15.01 -8.80 5.16
C LEU A 200 -14.62 -7.37 5.56
N PHE A 201 -15.60 -6.49 5.75
CA PHE A 201 -15.38 -5.10 6.16
C PHE A 201 -15.47 -4.94 7.68
N GLY A 202 -14.84 -3.93 8.26
CA GLY A 202 -15.09 -3.53 9.65
C GLY A 202 -13.89 -2.87 10.33
N PRO A 203 -13.94 -2.68 11.68
CA PRO A 203 -12.81 -2.14 12.44
C PRO A 203 -11.55 -3.00 12.28
N VAL A 204 -10.42 -2.38 11.98
CA VAL A 204 -9.17 -3.10 11.65
C VAL A 204 -8.72 -4.02 12.79
N GLU A 205 -8.88 -3.60 14.04
CA GLU A 205 -8.53 -4.44 15.19
C GLU A 205 -9.37 -5.72 15.26
N LYS A 206 -10.68 -5.64 15.00
CA LYS A 206 -11.55 -6.83 14.94
C LYS A 206 -11.17 -7.73 13.76
N LEU A 207 -10.83 -7.14 12.61
CA LEU A 207 -10.35 -7.89 11.45
C LEU A 207 -9.02 -8.61 11.72
N ARG A 208 -8.09 -8.00 12.47
CA ARG A 208 -6.84 -8.64 12.90
C ARG A 208 -7.08 -9.83 13.82
N LEU A 209 -7.99 -9.67 14.78
CA LEU A 209 -8.37 -10.76 15.68
C LEU A 209 -9.01 -11.90 14.92
N GLU A 210 -9.90 -11.61 13.97
CA GLU A 210 -10.52 -12.63 13.12
C GLU A 210 -9.50 -13.33 12.23
N ALA A 211 -8.56 -12.59 11.65
CA ALA A 211 -7.46 -13.16 10.87
C ALA A 211 -6.63 -14.15 11.71
N LYS A 212 -6.25 -13.76 12.93
CA LYS A 212 -5.51 -14.62 13.86
C LYS A 212 -6.33 -15.83 14.30
N ARG A 213 -7.64 -15.66 14.53
CA ARG A 213 -8.55 -16.74 14.87
C ARG A 213 -8.55 -17.80 13.77
N ARG A 214 -8.75 -17.41 12.50
CA ARG A 214 -8.73 -18.33 11.35
C ARG A 214 -7.39 -19.04 11.17
N LEU A 215 -6.28 -18.33 11.36
CA LEU A 215 -4.94 -18.90 11.26
C LEU A 215 -4.62 -19.91 12.37
N ALA A 216 -5.29 -19.81 13.52
CA ALA A 216 -5.11 -20.71 14.65
C ALA A 216 -6.01 -21.95 14.59
N MET A 217 -7.02 -21.97 13.71
CA MET A 217 -7.89 -23.13 13.52
C MET A 217 -7.18 -24.26 12.76
N GLU A 218 -7.63 -25.49 13.02
CA GLU A 218 -7.11 -26.66 12.31
C GLU A 218 -7.76 -26.80 10.92
N PRO A 219 -6.97 -27.02 9.86
CA PRO A 219 -7.51 -27.21 8.52
C PRO A 219 -8.54 -28.35 8.47
N GLY A 220 -9.68 -28.09 7.85
CA GLY A 220 -10.77 -29.05 7.69
C GLY A 220 -11.88 -28.97 8.74
N GLU A 221 -11.69 -28.24 9.84
CA GLU A 221 -12.77 -27.93 10.78
C GLU A 221 -13.82 -27.01 10.14
N TYR A 222 -15.04 -27.00 10.68
CA TYR A 222 -16.09 -26.08 10.26
C TYR A 222 -16.30 -25.00 11.31
N TYR A 223 -16.49 -23.76 10.87
CA TYR A 223 -16.75 -22.63 11.76
C TYR A 223 -17.74 -21.65 11.14
N ASP A 224 -18.46 -20.96 12.02
CA ASP A 224 -19.32 -19.86 11.62
C ASP A 224 -18.49 -18.57 11.49
N PHE A 225 -18.76 -17.83 10.41
CA PHE A 225 -18.10 -16.57 10.13
C PHE A 225 -19.09 -15.55 9.56
N PRO A 226 -18.92 -14.26 9.88
CA PRO A 226 -19.81 -13.22 9.38
C PRO A 226 -19.52 -12.91 7.91
N VAL A 227 -20.56 -12.49 7.18
CA VAL A 227 -20.46 -12.05 5.78
C VAL A 227 -20.64 -10.54 5.69
N ALA A 228 -19.99 -9.94 4.68
CA ALA A 228 -19.98 -8.50 4.38
C ALA A 228 -19.33 -7.60 5.44
N ASN A 229 -19.71 -7.70 6.71
CA ASN A 229 -19.17 -6.93 7.83
C ASN A 229 -18.81 -7.87 9.00
N ILE A 230 -17.66 -7.69 9.64
CA ILE A 230 -17.22 -8.46 10.83
C ILE A 230 -18.20 -8.35 12.00
N GLU A 231 -18.99 -7.28 12.04
CA GLU A 231 -20.02 -7.04 13.05
C GLU A 231 -21.41 -7.51 12.62
N SER A 232 -21.51 -8.18 11.45
CA SER A 232 -22.77 -8.74 10.96
C SER A 232 -23.25 -9.89 11.85
N THR A 233 -24.57 -9.97 12.05
CA THR A 233 -25.24 -11.13 12.65
C THR A 233 -25.48 -12.25 11.64
N GLU A 234 -25.43 -11.94 10.33
CA GLU A 234 -25.54 -12.93 9.27
C GLU A 234 -24.22 -13.69 9.14
N VAL A 235 -24.28 -14.98 9.45
CA VAL A 235 -23.14 -15.89 9.40
C VAL A 235 -23.34 -16.96 8.33
N GLN A 236 -22.23 -17.43 7.80
CA GLN A 236 -22.15 -18.63 6.97
C GLN A 236 -21.21 -19.63 7.63
N GLN A 237 -21.38 -20.91 7.30
CA GLN A 237 -20.47 -21.96 7.74
C GLN A 237 -19.40 -22.18 6.68
N HIS A 238 -18.13 -22.24 7.09
CA HIS A 238 -17.02 -22.54 6.19
C HIS A 238 -16.11 -23.62 6.76
N ARG A 239 -15.54 -24.41 5.85
CA ARG A 239 -14.49 -25.37 6.14
C ARG A 239 -13.14 -24.67 6.12
N VAL A 240 -12.42 -24.66 7.24
CA VAL A 240 -11.11 -24.02 7.41
C VAL A 240 -10.13 -24.52 6.34
N GLY A 241 -9.57 -23.60 5.56
CA GLY A 241 -8.53 -23.89 4.57
C GLY A 241 -7.15 -24.07 5.20
N GLY A 242 -6.21 -24.66 4.46
CA GLY A 242 -4.81 -24.70 4.88
C GLY A 242 -4.17 -23.33 4.67
N TYR A 243 -3.97 -22.55 5.74
CA TYR A 243 -3.40 -21.20 5.64
C TYR A 243 -1.87 -21.18 5.71
N VAL A 244 -1.27 -20.27 4.93
CA VAL A 244 0.09 -19.79 5.23
C VAL A 244 0.05 -19.07 6.57
N LYS A 245 0.98 -19.39 7.48
CA LYS A 245 1.06 -18.82 8.85
C LYS A 245 1.58 -17.37 8.86
N HIS A 246 0.95 -16.50 8.07
CA HIS A 246 1.27 -15.09 7.94
C HIS A 246 0.03 -14.30 7.52
N VAL A 247 -0.23 -13.17 8.19
CA VAL A 247 -1.28 -12.21 7.81
C VAL A 247 -0.65 -11.07 7.03
N TYR A 248 -0.76 -11.13 5.71
CA TYR A 248 -0.16 -10.09 4.85
C TYR A 248 -0.94 -8.78 4.98
N GLY A 249 -0.23 -7.66 5.09
CA GLY A 249 -0.75 -6.34 5.38
C GLY A 249 -0.77 -5.97 6.87
N GLU A 250 -0.50 -6.90 7.80
CA GLU A 250 -0.42 -6.60 9.23
C GLU A 250 0.86 -5.83 9.58
N ARG A 251 1.99 -6.20 8.96
CA ARG A 251 3.32 -5.67 9.28
C ARG A 251 4.01 -4.99 8.11
N GLU A 252 3.73 -5.42 6.88
CA GLU A 252 4.37 -4.94 5.66
C GLU A 252 4.25 -3.42 5.56
N LEU A 253 5.38 -2.74 5.43
CA LEU A 253 5.49 -1.27 5.36
C LEU A 253 4.90 -0.53 6.55
N GLY A 254 5.05 -1.07 7.76
CA GLY A 254 4.45 -0.56 8.98
C GLY A 254 2.98 -0.94 9.15
N GLY A 255 2.44 -1.78 8.27
CA GLY A 255 1.08 -2.30 8.30
C GLY A 255 0.07 -1.47 7.50
N SER A 256 -1.13 -2.02 7.37
CA SER A 256 -2.18 -1.47 6.52
C SER A 256 -3.58 -1.74 7.08
N GLN A 257 -4.59 -1.14 6.45
CA GLN A 257 -6.00 -1.39 6.79
C GLN A 257 -6.62 -2.53 5.97
N VAL A 258 -5.85 -3.14 5.06
CA VAL A 258 -6.32 -4.29 4.29
C VAL A 258 -5.42 -5.48 4.57
N LEU A 259 -6.02 -6.56 5.05
CA LEU A 259 -5.33 -7.77 5.45
C LEU A 259 -5.65 -8.89 4.46
N TYR A 260 -4.70 -9.78 4.22
CA TYR A 260 -4.88 -10.96 3.37
C TYR A 260 -4.55 -12.23 4.14
N LEU A 261 -5.44 -13.20 4.03
CA LEU A 261 -5.17 -14.60 4.30
C LEU A 261 -5.07 -15.34 2.98
N ALA A 262 -4.16 -16.29 2.91
CA ALA A 262 -3.97 -17.11 1.72
C ALA A 262 -3.69 -18.57 2.08
N GLY A 263 -4.18 -19.47 1.23
CA GLY A 263 -3.82 -20.89 1.32
C GLY A 263 -2.51 -21.25 0.61
N VAL A 264 -2.03 -20.35 -0.25
CA VAL A 264 -0.75 -20.49 -0.98
C VAL A 264 0.19 -19.32 -0.65
N PRO A 265 1.51 -19.48 -0.84
CA PRO A 265 2.47 -18.40 -0.60
C PRO A 265 2.07 -17.10 -1.31
N PHE A 266 2.14 -15.95 -0.60
CA PHE A 266 1.71 -14.66 -1.14
C PHE A 266 2.50 -14.22 -2.40
N ALA A 267 3.75 -14.67 -2.55
CA ALA A 267 4.54 -14.47 -3.76
C ALA A 267 3.87 -15.10 -5.00
N ASN A 268 3.25 -16.28 -4.84
CA ASN A 268 2.50 -16.95 -5.91
C ASN A 268 1.24 -16.17 -6.31
N LEU A 269 0.73 -15.32 -5.41
CA LEU A 269 -0.41 -14.43 -5.66
C LEU A 269 -0.01 -13.05 -6.21
N GLY A 270 1.25 -12.86 -6.58
CA GLY A 270 1.74 -11.58 -7.11
C GLY A 270 1.73 -10.44 -6.09
N LEU A 271 1.70 -10.74 -4.79
CA LEU A 271 1.97 -9.76 -3.74
C LEU A 271 3.49 -9.58 -3.61
N PRO A 272 3.98 -8.32 -3.55
CA PRO A 272 5.40 -8.06 -3.41
C PRO A 272 5.89 -8.52 -2.04
N ASP A 273 7.13 -9.03 -2.00
CA ASP A 273 7.85 -9.21 -0.74
C ASP A 273 8.30 -7.82 -0.25
N LEU A 274 7.89 -7.45 0.96
CA LEU A 274 8.04 -6.09 1.49
C LEU A 274 8.58 -6.15 2.92
N PRO A 275 9.47 -5.23 3.31
CA PRO A 275 9.94 -5.18 4.69
C PRO A 275 8.81 -4.80 5.65
N GLU A 276 8.94 -5.17 6.93
CA GLU A 276 8.05 -4.67 7.99
C GLU A 276 8.19 -3.15 8.18
N ASP A 277 9.32 -2.58 7.78
CA ASP A 277 9.61 -1.17 7.94
C ASP A 277 8.98 -0.31 6.85
N SER A 278 8.37 0.81 7.27
CA SER A 278 7.84 1.80 6.34
C SER A 278 8.97 2.51 5.60
N TYR A 279 8.93 2.46 4.27
CA TYR A 279 9.82 3.27 3.42
C TYR A 279 9.70 4.77 3.71
N VAL A 280 8.50 5.22 4.07
CA VAL A 280 8.25 6.63 4.43
C VAL A 280 8.94 6.97 5.75
N ALA A 281 8.80 6.11 6.77
CA ALA A 281 9.43 6.34 8.07
C ALA A 281 10.96 6.34 7.98
N LEU A 282 11.53 5.52 7.09
CA LEU A 282 12.96 5.51 6.79
C LEU A 282 13.39 6.78 6.05
N ALA A 283 12.71 7.13 4.96
CA ALA A 283 13.05 8.32 4.16
C ALA A 283 12.89 9.62 4.96
N ASP A 284 11.75 9.81 5.63
CA ASP A 284 11.47 10.97 6.49
C ASP A 284 12.51 11.05 7.61
N GLY A 285 12.87 9.92 8.20
CA GLY A 285 13.82 9.88 9.29
C GLY A 285 15.25 10.25 8.85
N ILE A 286 15.70 9.76 7.68
CA ILE A 286 16.99 10.16 7.08
C ILE A 286 16.99 11.65 6.76
N GLN A 287 15.93 12.14 6.11
CA GLN A 287 15.81 13.57 5.79
C GLN A 287 15.83 14.41 7.06
N TYR A 288 15.03 14.04 8.07
CA TYR A 288 15.02 14.73 9.34
C TYR A 288 16.40 14.72 10.00
N ALA A 289 17.10 13.59 9.99
CA ALA A 289 18.44 13.46 10.57
C ALA A 289 19.48 14.37 9.88
N ILE A 290 19.44 14.43 8.54
CA ILE A 290 20.34 15.28 7.73
C ILE A 290 20.03 16.77 7.96
N TYR A 291 18.76 17.14 8.02
CA TYR A 291 18.35 18.55 8.11
C TYR A 291 18.06 19.00 9.54
N LYS A 292 18.28 18.15 10.55
CA LYS A 292 17.98 18.46 11.96
C LYS A 292 18.76 19.68 12.41
N GLY A 293 18.04 20.76 12.75
CA GLY A 293 18.64 22.02 13.18
C GLY A 293 19.55 22.68 12.14
N MET A 294 19.45 22.28 10.86
CA MET A 294 20.31 22.76 9.76
C MET A 294 21.82 22.61 9.99
N VAL A 295 22.25 21.83 10.99
CA VAL A 295 23.65 21.71 11.40
C VAL A 295 24.50 21.19 10.24
N TYR A 296 24.11 20.06 9.64
CA TYR A 296 24.88 19.47 8.56
C TYR A 296 24.95 20.38 7.31
N PRO A 297 23.84 20.94 6.79
CA PRO A 297 23.90 21.94 5.71
C PRO A 297 24.81 23.13 6.02
N LEU A 298 24.76 23.67 7.24
CA LEU A 298 25.61 24.80 7.64
C LEU A 298 27.09 24.41 7.70
N VAL A 299 27.42 23.22 8.20
CA VAL A 299 28.80 22.72 8.22
C VAL A 299 29.32 22.49 6.80
N VAL A 300 28.51 21.89 5.92
CA VAL A 300 28.88 21.71 4.51
C VAL A 300 29.09 23.04 3.82
N LEU A 301 28.18 24.01 4.00
CA LEU A 301 28.31 25.35 3.44
C LEU A 301 29.54 26.08 3.99
N GLY A 302 29.78 26.02 5.31
CA GLY A 302 30.95 26.59 5.96
C GLY A 302 32.26 25.99 5.45
N GLY A 303 32.29 24.66 5.25
CA GLY A 303 33.43 23.96 4.65
C GLY A 303 33.67 24.39 3.20
N LEU A 304 32.62 24.57 2.40
CA LEU A 304 32.73 25.09 1.04
C LEU A 304 33.26 26.54 1.01
N ILE A 305 32.76 27.41 1.89
CA ILE A 305 33.23 28.79 2.02
C ILE A 305 34.71 28.81 2.43
N TYR A 306 35.11 27.99 3.39
CA TYR A 306 36.51 27.87 3.82
C TYR A 306 37.42 27.46 2.66
N ILE A 307 37.03 26.45 1.87
CA ILE A 307 37.80 26.00 0.71
C ILE A 307 37.92 27.11 -0.35
N ILE A 308 36.86 27.90 -0.57
CA ILE A 308 36.87 28.99 -1.54
C ILE A 308 37.81 30.12 -1.06
N ARG A 309 37.67 30.60 0.18
CA ARG A 309 38.52 31.67 0.73
C ARG A 309 40.00 31.31 0.71
N ASN A 310 40.33 30.10 1.13
CA ASN A 310 41.71 29.61 1.16
C ASN A 310 42.31 29.41 -0.26
N ARG A 311 41.49 29.45 -1.32
CA ARG A 311 41.97 29.51 -2.72
C ARG A 311 42.18 30.93 -3.22
N GLU A 312 41.43 31.90 -2.73
CA GLU A 312 41.61 33.31 -3.06
C GLU A 312 42.89 33.86 -2.41
N GLU A 313 43.11 33.56 -1.13
CA GLU A 313 44.31 33.95 -0.37
C GLU A 313 45.61 33.32 -0.93
N LYS A 314 45.52 32.22 -1.69
CA LYS A 314 46.68 31.57 -2.35
C LYS A 314 46.89 32.01 -3.80
N LYS A 315 46.05 32.90 -4.33
CA LYS A 315 46.20 33.50 -5.66
C LYS A 315 46.84 34.88 -5.61
N GLU A 316 46.76 35.56 -4.47
CA GLU A 316 47.62 36.69 -4.11
C GLU A 316 49.01 36.19 -3.69
#